data_AF-A0A2L2LV32-F1
#
_entry.id   AF-A0A2L2LV32-F1
#
_cell.length_a   1.000
_cell.length_b   1.000
_cell.length_c   1.000
_cell.angle_alpha   90.00
_cell.angle_beta   90.00
_cell.angle_gamma   90.00
#
_symmetry.space_group_name_H-M   'P 1'
#
loop_
_entity.id
_entity.type
_entity.pdbx_description
1 polymer ?
#
loop_
_entity_poly.entity_id
_entity_poly.type
_entity_poly.pdbx_seq_one_letter_code
_entity_poly.pdbx_strand_id
1 'polypeptide(L)'
;MQFPSQEERQQAKPARQATKKIIDALFGFQHSAETIAALLVLLSILLATFFNHDGWFPTSQSPNMSNYHRWLYDQFVIVSGVIVLVVYFRVQQQASDPHFRQAWRDYIDANAKFKFYRYVKAQQKNKLPFLHSAVGEFLCVMCLCVGLVCFYSMLTPSDHERRGSFLLFGWWPINALIIGICYQGQIWFAVRLMAVRQISKRYLRLIQKEAALR
;
A
#
# COMPACT_ATOMS: atom_id res chain seq x y z
N MET A 1 10.58 -0.43 19.77
CA MET A 1 9.78 -1.39 18.98
C MET A 1 10.53 -2.73 18.96
N GLN A 2 9.92 -3.83 19.41
CA GLN A 2 10.52 -5.16 19.26
C GLN A 2 10.34 -5.60 17.79
N PHE A 3 11.44 -6.05 17.17
CA PHE A 3 11.38 -6.65 15.84
C PHE A 3 10.54 -7.95 15.89
N PRO A 4 9.79 -8.26 14.81
CA PRO A 4 8.95 -9.46 14.78
C PRO A 4 9.81 -10.72 14.93
N SER A 5 9.36 -11.65 15.78
CA SER A 5 10.09 -12.90 16.07
C SER A 5 10.23 -13.76 14.80
N GLN A 6 11.19 -14.68 14.78
CA GLN A 6 11.37 -15.58 13.62
C GLN A 6 10.10 -16.37 13.29
N GLU A 7 9.39 -16.81 14.32
CA GLU A 7 8.10 -17.49 14.20
C GLU A 7 7.02 -16.59 13.56
N GLU A 8 6.91 -15.32 13.97
CA GLU A 8 6.00 -14.36 13.36
C GLU A 8 6.32 -14.12 11.88
N ARG A 9 7.62 -14.04 11.54
CA ARG A 9 8.05 -13.91 10.15
C ARG A 9 7.66 -15.12 9.34
N GLN A 10 7.82 -16.34 9.87
CA GLN A 10 7.41 -17.57 9.20
C GLN A 10 5.88 -17.62 8.99
N GLN A 11 5.09 -17.24 10.00
CA GLN A 11 3.63 -17.19 9.90
C GLN A 11 3.13 -16.08 8.96
N ALA A 12 3.89 -15.00 8.78
CA ALA A 12 3.57 -13.93 7.85
C ALA A 12 3.93 -14.25 6.38
N LYS A 13 4.86 -15.18 6.13
CA LYS A 13 5.33 -15.51 4.77
C LYS A 13 4.17 -15.92 3.83
N PRO A 14 3.25 -16.83 4.20
CA PRO A 14 2.15 -17.22 3.32
C PRO A 14 1.25 -16.02 2.94
N ALA A 15 0.95 -15.15 3.90
CA ALA A 15 0.15 -13.95 3.65
C ALA A 15 0.86 -12.97 2.71
N ARG A 16 2.18 -12.81 2.84
CA ARG A 16 2.99 -11.98 1.93
C ARG A 16 3.05 -12.55 0.52
N GLN A 17 3.29 -13.86 0.38
CA GLN A 17 3.31 -14.52 -0.92
C GLN A 17 1.96 -14.45 -1.62
N ALA A 18 0.87 -14.70 -0.88
CA ALA A 18 -0.48 -14.59 -1.43
C ALA A 18 -0.83 -13.13 -1.81
N THR A 19 -0.32 -12.14 -1.07
CA THR A 19 -0.45 -10.72 -1.42
C THR A 19 0.22 -10.41 -2.77
N LYS A 20 1.46 -10.84 -2.97
CA LYS A 20 2.14 -10.63 -4.25
C LYS A 20 1.40 -11.33 -5.39
N LYS A 21 1.02 -12.60 -5.18
CA LYS A 21 0.29 -13.41 -6.17
C LYS A 21 -1.03 -12.77 -6.60
N ILE A 22 -1.81 -12.21 -5.67
CA ILE A 22 -3.09 -11.59 -6.04
C ILE A 22 -2.91 -10.27 -6.78
N ILE A 23 -1.88 -9.48 -6.45
CA ILE A 23 -1.58 -8.26 -7.18
C ILE A 23 -1.13 -8.61 -8.61
N ASP A 24 -0.25 -9.60 -8.77
CA ASP A 24 0.17 -10.09 -10.10
C ASP A 24 -1.00 -10.65 -10.91
N ALA A 25 -1.91 -11.39 -10.28
CA ALA A 25 -3.14 -11.85 -10.93
C ALA A 25 -4.10 -10.69 -11.28
N LEU A 26 -4.16 -9.63 -10.46
CA LEU A 26 -5.03 -8.48 -10.70
C LEU A 26 -4.58 -7.66 -11.92
N PHE A 27 -3.28 -7.51 -12.11
CA PHE A 27 -2.71 -6.72 -13.21
C PHE A 27 -2.28 -7.57 -14.42
N GLY A 28 -2.13 -8.88 -14.24
CA GLY A 28 -1.90 -9.84 -15.32
C GLY A 28 -0.43 -10.11 -15.65
N PHE A 29 0.51 -9.71 -14.79
CA PHE A 29 1.94 -9.91 -15.02
C PHE A 29 2.73 -9.97 -13.70
N GLN A 30 3.94 -10.50 -13.75
CA GLN A 30 4.79 -10.69 -12.57
C GLN A 30 5.40 -9.37 -12.09
N HIS A 31 5.56 -9.22 -10.77
CA HIS A 31 6.11 -8.01 -10.14
C HIS A 31 5.31 -6.74 -10.49
N SER A 32 4.00 -6.90 -10.60
CA SER A 32 3.13 -5.88 -11.16
C SER A 32 3.10 -4.58 -10.37
N ALA A 33 3.06 -4.65 -9.03
CA ALA A 33 3.15 -3.45 -8.21
C ALA A 33 4.49 -2.73 -8.39
N GLU A 34 5.61 -3.46 -8.45
CA GLU A 34 6.94 -2.86 -8.63
C GLU A 34 7.07 -2.20 -10.00
N THR A 35 6.63 -2.88 -11.07
CA THR A 35 6.67 -2.33 -12.42
C THR A 35 5.75 -1.12 -12.57
N ILE A 36 4.51 -1.15 -12.04
CA ILE A 36 3.60 0.00 -12.09
C ILE A 36 4.21 1.18 -11.36
N ALA A 37 4.76 0.96 -10.15
CA ALA A 37 5.43 2.02 -9.40
C ALA A 37 6.62 2.61 -10.17
N ALA A 38 7.45 1.76 -10.77
CA ALA A 38 8.59 2.20 -11.58
C ALA A 38 8.14 3.00 -12.82
N LEU A 39 7.10 2.55 -13.51
CA LEU A 39 6.53 3.26 -14.66
C LEU A 39 5.95 4.62 -14.27
N LEU A 40 5.26 4.72 -13.12
CA LEU A 40 4.72 5.99 -12.64
C LEU A 40 5.83 6.97 -12.30
N VAL A 41 6.88 6.52 -11.62
CA VAL A 41 8.06 7.35 -11.32
C VAL A 41 8.77 7.77 -12.61
N LEU A 42 8.95 6.85 -13.56
CA LEU A 42 9.55 7.16 -14.86
C LEU A 42 8.72 8.20 -15.62
N LEU A 43 7.39 8.08 -15.58
CA LEU A 43 6.48 9.05 -16.18
C LEU A 43 6.66 10.44 -15.55
N SER A 44 6.79 10.53 -14.22
CA SER A 44 7.08 11.80 -13.55
C SER A 44 8.40 12.41 -14.01
N ILE A 45 9.43 11.60 -14.18
CA ILE A 45 10.76 12.04 -14.66
C ILE A 45 10.67 12.55 -16.10
N LEU A 46 9.99 11.81 -16.98
CA LEU A 46 9.78 12.23 -18.37
C LEU A 46 9.01 13.55 -18.44
N LEU A 47 7.89 13.66 -17.71
CA LEU A 47 7.09 14.88 -17.66
C LEU A 47 7.91 16.07 -17.15
N ALA A 48 8.71 15.87 -16.10
CA ALA A 48 9.62 16.89 -15.59
C ALA A 48 10.75 17.30 -16.54
N THR A 49 11.13 16.41 -17.47
CA THR A 49 12.17 16.70 -18.46
C THR A 49 11.63 17.53 -19.62
N PHE A 50 10.38 17.25 -20.05
CA PHE A 50 9.80 17.86 -21.24
C PHE A 50 8.88 19.06 -20.95
N PHE A 51 8.29 19.14 -19.76
CA PHE A 51 7.27 20.13 -19.43
C PHE A 51 7.58 20.83 -18.11
N ASN A 52 7.65 22.16 -18.16
CA ASN A 52 7.63 22.97 -16.95
C ASN A 52 6.22 22.96 -16.35
N HIS A 53 6.17 22.83 -15.04
CA HIS A 53 4.94 22.65 -14.29
C HIS A 53 4.93 23.53 -13.05
N ASP A 54 3.84 24.26 -12.87
CA ASP A 54 3.71 25.24 -11.78
C ASP A 54 3.18 24.60 -10.48
N GLY A 55 2.71 23.36 -10.55
CA GLY A 55 2.11 22.67 -9.42
C GLY A 55 0.59 22.90 -9.33
N TRP A 56 -0.13 21.83 -9.04
CA TRP A 56 -1.58 21.79 -8.90
C TRP A 56 -2.05 21.85 -7.45
N PHE A 57 -1.16 21.51 -6.50
CA PHE A 57 -1.47 21.50 -5.07
C PHE A 57 -0.62 22.54 -4.32
N PRO A 58 -1.09 23.06 -3.15
CA PRO A 58 -0.36 24.07 -2.39
C PRO A 58 1.10 23.70 -2.09
N THR A 59 1.38 22.44 -1.77
CA THR A 59 2.75 21.95 -1.54
C THR A 59 3.62 22.06 -2.80
N SER A 60 3.08 21.71 -3.97
CA SER A 60 3.80 21.78 -5.26
C SER A 60 4.00 23.19 -5.80
N GLN A 61 3.15 24.13 -5.41
CA GLN A 61 3.23 25.54 -5.81
C GLN A 61 4.32 26.31 -5.05
N SER A 62 5.03 25.66 -4.12
CA SER A 62 6.12 26.28 -3.37
C SER A 62 7.20 26.83 -4.31
N PRO A 63 7.62 28.10 -4.16
CA PRO A 63 8.60 28.73 -5.03
C PRO A 63 9.95 28.00 -5.10
N ASN A 64 10.40 27.36 -4.01
CA ASN A 64 11.68 26.63 -4.02
C ASN A 64 11.56 25.15 -4.43
N MET A 65 10.38 24.70 -4.88
CA MET A 65 10.22 23.34 -5.38
C MET A 65 10.65 23.26 -6.84
N SER A 66 11.61 22.39 -7.15
CA SER A 66 12.06 22.21 -8.54
C SER A 66 10.99 21.52 -9.39
N ASN A 67 11.04 21.73 -10.71
CA ASN A 67 10.09 21.12 -11.66
C ASN A 67 9.94 19.59 -11.46
N TYR A 68 11.04 18.89 -11.20
CA TYR A 68 11.06 17.46 -10.89
C TYR A 68 10.22 17.10 -9.65
N HIS A 69 10.39 17.86 -8.58
CA HIS A 69 9.66 17.61 -7.34
C HIS A 69 8.17 17.87 -7.52
N ARG A 70 7.79 18.90 -8.29
CA ARG A 70 6.39 19.23 -8.61
C ARG A 70 5.69 18.10 -9.32
N TRP A 71 6.29 17.59 -10.40
CA TRP A 71 5.72 16.44 -11.13
C TRP A 71 5.63 15.18 -10.30
N LEU A 72 6.68 14.85 -9.53
CA LEU A 72 6.70 13.69 -8.64
C LEU A 72 5.58 13.77 -7.59
N TYR A 73 5.39 14.94 -6.98
CA TYR A 73 4.37 15.16 -5.96
C TYR A 73 2.96 15.14 -6.54
N ASP A 74 2.69 15.92 -7.58
CA ASP A 74 1.33 16.07 -8.11
C ASP A 74 0.81 14.78 -8.72
N GLN A 75 1.66 14.09 -9.49
CA GLN A 75 1.30 12.79 -10.03
C GLN A 75 1.05 11.79 -8.90
N PHE A 76 1.87 11.80 -7.85
CA PHE A 76 1.65 10.94 -6.69
C PHE A 76 0.30 11.23 -6.03
N VAL A 77 -0.04 12.49 -5.74
CA VAL A 77 -1.33 12.85 -5.12
C VAL A 77 -2.51 12.43 -6.00
N ILE A 78 -2.45 12.70 -7.32
CA ILE A 78 -3.53 12.32 -8.24
C ILE A 78 -3.69 10.81 -8.32
N VAL A 79 -2.59 10.09 -8.56
CA VAL A 79 -2.62 8.63 -8.66
C VAL A 79 -3.11 8.02 -7.35
N SER A 80 -2.71 8.57 -6.20
CA SER A 80 -3.21 8.16 -4.88
C SER A 80 -4.73 8.28 -4.77
N GLY A 81 -5.31 9.34 -5.35
CA GLY A 81 -6.75 9.55 -5.37
C GLY A 81 -7.51 8.55 -6.25
N VAL A 82 -6.91 8.09 -7.35
CA VAL A 82 -7.58 7.22 -8.31
C VAL A 82 -7.24 5.73 -8.17
N ILE A 83 -6.14 5.37 -7.51
CA ILE A 83 -5.64 3.98 -7.46
C ILE A 83 -6.65 3.02 -6.82
N VAL A 84 -7.42 3.49 -5.82
CA VAL A 84 -8.48 2.71 -5.18
C VAL A 84 -9.58 2.36 -6.18
N LEU A 85 -9.96 3.32 -7.04
CA LEU A 85 -10.95 3.11 -8.10
C LEU A 85 -10.41 2.17 -9.18
N VAL A 86 -9.15 2.36 -9.61
CA VAL A 86 -8.49 1.48 -10.58
C VAL A 86 -8.51 0.03 -10.09
N VAL A 87 -8.09 -0.20 -8.84
CA VAL A 87 -8.10 -1.53 -8.23
C VAL A 87 -9.53 -2.08 -8.13
N TYR A 88 -10.51 -1.25 -7.72
CA TYR A 88 -11.91 -1.67 -7.66
C TYR A 88 -12.41 -2.18 -9.03
N PHE A 89 -12.24 -1.39 -10.10
CA PHE A 89 -12.70 -1.78 -11.43
C PHE A 89 -11.95 -3.01 -11.95
N ARG A 90 -10.63 -3.12 -11.69
CA ARG A 90 -9.86 -4.32 -12.05
C ARG A 90 -10.35 -5.57 -11.34
N VAL A 91 -10.68 -5.48 -10.05
CA VAL A 91 -11.25 -6.61 -9.31
C VAL A 91 -12.59 -7.05 -9.92
N GLN A 92 -13.44 -6.09 -10.32
CA GLN A 92 -14.71 -6.41 -10.98
C GLN A 92 -14.51 -7.08 -12.35
N GLN A 93 -13.60 -6.55 -13.16
CA GLN A 93 -13.28 -7.12 -14.47
C GLN A 93 -12.72 -8.55 -14.38
N GLN A 94 -11.89 -8.82 -13.37
CA GLN A 94 -11.26 -10.12 -13.18
C GLN A 94 -12.14 -11.12 -12.39
N ALA A 95 -13.35 -10.73 -11.98
CA ALA A 95 -14.21 -11.56 -11.14
C ALA A 95 -14.60 -12.90 -11.79
N SER A 96 -14.65 -12.96 -13.12
CA SER A 96 -14.94 -14.18 -13.87
C SER A 96 -13.72 -15.06 -14.12
N ASP A 97 -12.50 -14.52 -14.06
CA ASP A 97 -11.28 -15.27 -14.34
C ASP A 97 -11.03 -16.35 -13.26
N PRO A 98 -10.95 -17.65 -13.63
CA PRO A 98 -10.63 -18.73 -12.69
C PRO A 98 -9.30 -18.52 -11.96
N HIS A 99 -8.26 -18.01 -12.65
CA HIS A 99 -6.94 -17.83 -12.06
C HIS A 99 -6.97 -16.73 -10.98
N PHE A 100 -7.54 -15.56 -11.31
CA PHE A 100 -7.78 -14.49 -10.34
C PHE A 100 -8.62 -14.96 -9.15
N ARG A 101 -9.75 -15.66 -9.40
CA ARG A 101 -10.60 -16.17 -8.31
C ARG A 101 -9.86 -17.08 -7.34
N GLN A 102 -9.00 -17.95 -7.85
CA GLN A 102 -8.19 -18.82 -7.01
C GLN A 102 -7.19 -18.00 -6.18
N ALA A 103 -6.44 -17.09 -6.82
CA ALA A 103 -5.51 -16.20 -6.13
C ALA A 103 -6.21 -15.34 -5.07
N TRP A 104 -7.44 -14.88 -5.34
CA TRP A 104 -8.25 -14.09 -4.41
C TRP A 104 -8.66 -14.91 -3.18
N ARG A 105 -9.06 -16.16 -3.37
CA ARG A 105 -9.37 -17.10 -2.28
C ARG A 105 -8.13 -17.42 -1.44
N ASP A 106 -7.01 -17.72 -2.08
CA ASP A 106 -5.73 -17.98 -1.42
C ASP A 106 -5.31 -16.77 -0.56
N TYR A 107 -5.43 -15.57 -1.13
CA TYR A 107 -5.16 -14.31 -0.43
C TYR A 107 -6.04 -14.12 0.81
N ILE A 108 -7.35 -14.33 0.69
CA ILE A 108 -8.28 -14.22 1.81
C ILE A 108 -7.94 -15.23 2.91
N ASP A 109 -7.71 -16.49 2.53
CA ASP A 109 -7.46 -17.58 3.49
C ASP A 109 -6.13 -17.37 4.23
N ALA A 110 -5.05 -17.05 3.52
CA ALA A 110 -3.74 -16.77 4.11
C ALA A 110 -3.78 -15.57 5.06
N ASN A 111 -4.47 -14.49 4.69
CA ASN A 111 -4.59 -13.30 5.53
C ASN A 111 -5.51 -13.53 6.74
N ALA A 112 -6.58 -14.32 6.59
CA ALA A 112 -7.44 -14.71 7.70
C ALA A 112 -6.70 -15.60 8.71
N LYS A 113 -5.92 -16.58 8.23
CA LYS A 113 -5.06 -17.42 9.08
C LYS A 113 -4.01 -16.60 9.82
N PHE A 114 -3.36 -15.66 9.14
CA PHE A 114 -2.39 -14.79 9.79
C PHE A 114 -3.03 -13.87 10.84
N LYS A 115 -4.23 -13.32 10.55
CA LYS A 115 -5.02 -12.55 11.52
C LYS A 115 -5.42 -13.40 12.73
N PHE A 116 -5.79 -14.66 12.49
CA PHE A 116 -6.11 -15.64 13.55
C PHE A 116 -4.89 -15.97 14.42
N TYR A 117 -3.72 -16.23 13.83
CA TYR A 117 -2.48 -16.42 14.59
C TYR A 117 -2.19 -15.23 15.51
N ARG A 118 -2.31 -13.99 15.00
CA ARG A 118 -2.13 -12.78 15.82
C ARG A 118 -3.14 -12.68 16.96
N TYR A 119 -4.37 -13.14 16.75
CA TYR A 119 -5.39 -13.20 17.79
C TYR A 119 -5.01 -14.20 18.89
N VAL A 120 -4.66 -15.45 18.54
CA VAL A 120 -4.25 -16.48 19.51
C VAL A 120 -3.05 -16.00 20.33
N LYS A 121 -2.06 -15.39 19.66
CA LYS A 121 -0.88 -14.83 20.34
C LYS A 121 -1.21 -13.66 21.27
N ALA A 122 -2.20 -12.84 20.92
CA ALA A 122 -2.66 -11.76 21.79
C ALA A 122 -3.38 -12.32 23.04
N GLN A 123 -4.22 -13.35 22.86
CA GLN A 123 -4.89 -14.07 23.94
C GLN A 123 -3.87 -14.69 24.91
N GLN A 124 -2.85 -15.39 24.40
CA GLN A 124 -1.77 -15.95 25.22
C GLN A 124 -1.01 -14.90 26.05
N LYS A 125 -0.94 -13.65 25.55
CA LYS A 125 -0.28 -12.53 26.23
C LYS A 125 -1.24 -11.70 27.10
N ASN A 126 -2.50 -12.13 27.27
CA ASN A 126 -3.57 -11.36 27.92
C ASN A 126 -3.70 -9.92 27.37
N LYS A 127 -3.52 -9.76 26.06
CA LYS A 127 -3.63 -8.47 25.35
C LYS A 127 -4.83 -8.46 24.41
N LEU A 128 -5.39 -7.27 24.21
CA LEU A 128 -6.45 -7.06 23.24
C LEU A 128 -5.95 -7.33 21.80
N PRO A 129 -6.69 -8.10 20.98
CA PRO A 129 -6.30 -8.39 19.62
C PRO A 129 -6.39 -7.13 18.74
N PHE A 130 -5.26 -6.74 18.17
CA PHE A 130 -5.18 -5.60 17.26
C PHE A 130 -5.97 -5.84 15.96
N LEU A 131 -6.77 -4.86 15.52
CA LEU A 131 -7.61 -4.90 14.32
C LEU A 131 -8.58 -6.10 14.25
N HIS A 132 -9.21 -6.43 15.37
CA HIS A 132 -10.19 -7.52 15.43
C HIS A 132 -11.41 -7.27 14.52
N SER A 133 -11.96 -6.05 14.53
CA SER A 133 -13.13 -5.67 13.74
C SER A 133 -12.79 -5.34 12.28
N ALA A 134 -13.70 -5.71 11.37
CA ALA A 134 -13.64 -5.34 9.96
C ALA A 134 -13.70 -3.81 9.75
N VAL A 135 -14.51 -3.12 10.55
CA VAL A 135 -14.67 -1.65 10.46
C VAL A 135 -13.38 -0.97 10.90
N GLY A 136 -12.78 -1.41 12.01
CA GLY A 136 -11.51 -0.87 12.49
C GLY A 136 -10.37 -1.09 11.51
N GLU A 137 -10.34 -2.25 10.85
CA GLU A 137 -9.37 -2.54 9.80
C GLU A 137 -9.58 -1.68 8.55
N PHE A 138 -10.83 -1.51 8.12
CA PHE A 138 -11.16 -0.63 7.01
C PHE A 138 -10.71 0.81 7.28
N LEU A 139 -11.07 1.37 8.44
CA LEU A 139 -10.66 2.72 8.84
C LEU A 139 -9.14 2.84 8.92
N CYS A 140 -8.45 1.84 9.50
CA CYS A 140 -7.00 1.84 9.59
C CYS A 140 -6.33 1.86 8.20
N VAL A 141 -6.80 1.03 7.27
CA VAL A 141 -6.23 0.98 5.91
C VAL A 141 -6.53 2.28 5.14
N MET A 142 -7.72 2.87 5.30
CA MET A 142 -8.03 4.19 4.75
C MET A 142 -7.10 5.27 5.31
N CYS A 143 -6.90 5.30 6.63
CA CYS A 143 -5.97 6.22 7.28
C CYS A 143 -4.53 6.02 6.80
N LEU A 144 -4.11 4.79 6.50
CA LEU A 144 -2.78 4.53 5.92
C LEU A 144 -2.66 5.03 4.48
N CYS A 145 -3.72 4.92 3.67
CA CYS A 145 -3.74 5.48 2.31
C CYS A 145 -3.56 7.01 2.35
N VAL A 146 -4.35 7.70 3.18
CA VAL A 146 -4.25 9.16 3.36
C VAL A 146 -2.92 9.54 4.03
N GLY A 147 -2.51 8.75 5.03
CA GLY A 147 -1.27 8.96 5.78
C GLY A 147 -0.03 8.89 4.90
N LEU A 148 0.01 8.01 3.89
CA LEU A 148 1.10 8.00 2.90
C LEU A 148 1.17 9.30 2.10
N VAL A 149 0.02 9.87 1.72
CA VAL A 149 -0.04 11.16 1.01
C VAL A 149 0.45 12.31 1.92
N CYS A 150 -0.02 12.35 3.16
CA CYS A 150 0.42 13.35 4.14
C CYS A 150 1.91 13.21 4.47
N PHE A 151 2.39 11.98 4.66
CA PHE A 151 3.80 11.69 4.94
C PHE A 151 4.71 12.18 3.81
N TYR A 152 4.35 11.88 2.56
CA TYR A 152 5.14 12.36 1.44
C TYR A 152 5.09 13.89 1.32
N SER A 153 3.94 14.52 1.58
CA SER A 153 3.82 15.98 1.65
C SER A 153 4.76 16.62 2.67
N MET A 154 4.96 15.98 3.82
CA MET A 154 5.87 16.47 4.86
C MET A 154 7.36 16.26 4.52
N LEU A 155 7.69 15.18 3.78
CA LEU A 155 9.05 14.91 3.33
C LEU A 155 9.46 15.77 2.12
N THR A 156 8.47 16.26 1.39
CA THR A 156 8.69 17.12 0.22
C THR A 156 9.21 18.47 0.72
N PRO A 157 10.43 18.89 0.33
CA PRO A 157 11.03 20.10 0.85
C PRO A 157 10.17 21.31 0.46
N SER A 158 9.57 21.96 1.46
CA SER A 158 8.95 23.29 1.36
C SER A 158 9.81 24.26 2.19
N ASP A 159 10.62 25.03 1.48
CA ASP A 159 11.20 26.32 1.88
C ASP A 159 11.70 26.47 3.33
N HIS A 160 12.99 26.18 3.60
CA HIS A 160 13.94 27.13 4.24
C HIS A 160 15.32 26.53 4.59
N GLU A 161 15.47 25.20 4.73
CA GLU A 161 16.67 24.68 5.43
C GLU A 161 17.78 24.06 4.55
N ARG A 162 17.58 23.83 3.25
CA ARG A 162 18.59 23.15 2.39
C ARG A 162 19.12 24.04 1.27
N ARG A 163 19.85 25.10 1.65
CA ARG A 163 20.68 25.88 0.70
C ARG A 163 21.90 25.06 0.27
N GLY A 164 21.75 24.30 -0.81
CA GLY A 164 22.87 23.63 -1.48
C GLY A 164 22.41 22.90 -2.74
N SER A 165 22.86 23.37 -3.90
CA SER A 165 22.56 22.78 -5.22
C SER A 165 22.82 21.26 -5.24
N PHE A 166 23.90 20.81 -4.59
CA PHE A 166 24.25 19.39 -4.50
C PHE A 166 23.23 18.52 -3.74
N LEU A 167 22.61 19.04 -2.67
CA LEU A 167 21.61 18.29 -1.90
C LEU A 167 20.29 18.19 -2.67
N LEU A 168 19.88 19.20 -3.43
CA LEU A 168 18.68 19.14 -4.28
C LEU A 168 18.86 18.15 -5.46
N PHE A 169 20.05 18.09 -6.07
CA PHE A 169 20.36 17.14 -7.13
C PHE A 169 20.62 15.70 -6.63
N GLY A 170 21.07 15.50 -5.39
CA GLY A 170 21.20 14.18 -4.77
C GLY A 170 19.92 13.65 -4.10
N TRP A 171 18.95 14.52 -3.82
CA TRP A 171 17.73 14.18 -3.07
C TRP A 171 16.59 13.69 -3.96
N TRP A 172 16.55 14.09 -5.23
CA TRP A 172 15.47 13.65 -6.14
C TRP A 172 15.43 12.13 -6.38
N PRO A 173 16.56 11.37 -6.48
CA PRO A 173 16.50 9.91 -6.61
C PRO A 173 15.96 9.23 -5.35
N ILE A 174 16.26 9.80 -4.18
CA ILE A 174 15.74 9.33 -2.89
C ILE A 174 14.22 9.55 -2.84
N ASN A 175 13.74 10.73 -3.26
CA ASN A 175 12.32 11.03 -3.36
C ASN A 175 11.59 10.10 -4.36
N ALA A 176 12.20 9.84 -5.51
CA ALA A 176 11.68 8.90 -6.49
C ALA A 176 11.56 7.47 -5.92
N LEU A 177 12.55 7.02 -5.15
CA LEU A 177 12.52 5.72 -4.47
C LEU A 177 11.44 5.68 -3.37
N ILE A 178 11.31 6.74 -2.57
CA ILE A 178 10.26 6.85 -1.54
C ILE A 178 8.87 6.80 -2.19
N ILE A 179 8.63 7.58 -3.24
CA ILE A 179 7.36 7.55 -3.99
C ILE A 179 7.10 6.16 -4.57
N GLY A 180 8.13 5.51 -5.14
CA GLY A 180 8.00 4.15 -5.66
C GLY A 180 7.50 3.16 -4.60
N ILE A 181 8.06 3.23 -3.38
CA ILE A 181 7.60 2.44 -2.24
C ILE A 181 6.16 2.82 -1.83
N CYS A 182 5.84 4.11 -1.81
CA CYS A 182 4.50 4.60 -1.49
C CYS A 182 3.46 4.08 -2.50
N TYR A 183 3.75 4.08 -3.80
CA TYR A 183 2.87 3.51 -4.83
C TYR A 183 2.61 2.03 -4.61
N GLN A 184 3.66 1.23 -4.35
CA GLN A 184 3.50 -0.19 -4.04
C GLN A 184 2.62 -0.39 -2.79
N GLY A 185 2.84 0.41 -1.75
CA GLY A 185 2.02 0.42 -0.54
C GLY A 185 0.56 0.73 -0.83
N GLN A 186 0.27 1.72 -1.67
CA GLN A 186 -1.09 2.10 -2.04
C GLN A 186 -1.82 1.03 -2.83
N ILE A 187 -1.15 0.38 -3.79
CA ILE A 187 -1.73 -0.75 -4.52
C ILE A 187 -2.10 -1.86 -3.55
N TRP A 188 -1.20 -2.19 -2.63
CA TRP A 188 -1.46 -3.18 -1.60
C TRP A 188 -2.64 -2.80 -0.70
N PHE A 189 -2.68 -1.56 -0.21
CA PHE A 189 -3.78 -1.07 0.63
C PHE A 189 -5.11 -1.03 -0.11
N ALA A 190 -5.11 -0.65 -1.39
CA ALA A 190 -6.31 -0.69 -2.23
C ALA A 190 -6.85 -2.12 -2.36
N VAL A 191 -6.00 -3.11 -2.64
CA VAL A 191 -6.40 -4.52 -2.65
C VAL A 191 -6.92 -4.96 -1.27
N ARG A 192 -6.24 -4.53 -0.20
CA ARG A 192 -6.65 -4.84 1.17
C ARG A 192 -8.05 -4.31 1.46
N LEU A 193 -8.35 -3.07 1.11
CA LEU A 193 -9.67 -2.43 1.29
C LEU A 193 -10.79 -3.28 0.66
N MET A 194 -10.58 -3.77 -0.56
CA MET A 194 -11.55 -4.61 -1.28
C MET A 194 -11.80 -5.95 -0.59
N ALA A 195 -10.81 -6.45 0.17
CA ALA A 195 -10.85 -7.77 0.78
C ALA A 195 -11.17 -7.80 2.29
N VAL A 196 -11.10 -6.66 3.01
CA VAL A 196 -11.23 -6.60 4.49
C VAL A 196 -12.46 -7.36 5.01
N ARG A 197 -13.63 -7.18 4.35
CA ARG A 197 -14.88 -7.83 4.77
C ARG A 197 -14.79 -9.36 4.62
N GLN A 198 -14.24 -9.85 3.51
CA GLN A 198 -14.14 -11.27 3.22
C GLN A 198 -13.10 -11.95 4.14
N ILE A 199 -11.97 -11.28 4.38
CA ILE A 199 -10.94 -11.71 5.33
C ILE A 199 -11.54 -11.81 6.74
N SER A 200 -12.26 -10.79 7.18
CA SER A 200 -12.89 -10.77 8.51
C SER A 200 -13.94 -11.86 8.66
N LYS A 201 -14.76 -12.11 7.63
CA LYS A 201 -15.73 -13.22 7.63
C LYS A 201 -15.04 -14.58 7.77
N ARG A 202 -13.95 -14.81 7.04
CA ARG A 202 -13.17 -16.06 7.13
C ARG A 202 -12.48 -16.20 8.49
N TYR A 203 -11.92 -15.11 8.99
CA TYR A 203 -11.30 -15.02 10.32
C TYR A 203 -12.28 -15.38 11.44
N LEU A 204 -13.48 -14.81 11.46
CA LEU A 204 -14.49 -15.10 12.49
C LEU A 204 -14.90 -16.58 12.48
N ARG A 205 -15.00 -17.21 11.30
CA ARG A 205 -15.26 -18.66 11.20
C ARG A 205 -14.13 -19.50 11.80
N LEU A 206 -12.87 -19.06 11.69
CA LEU A 206 -11.75 -19.76 12.31
C LEU A 206 -11.83 -19.69 13.84
N ILE A 207 -12.20 -18.54 14.40
CA ILE A 207 -12.42 -18.39 15.85
C ILE A 207 -13.56 -19.32 16.32
N GLN A 208 -14.70 -19.30 15.63
CA GLN A 208 -15.85 -20.13 16.00
C GLN A 208 -15.50 -21.62 16.02
N LYS A 209 -14.71 -22.08 15.04
CA LYS A 209 -14.24 -23.47 14.99
C LYS A 209 -13.29 -23.79 16.15
N GLU A 210 -12.38 -22.89 16.51
CA GLU A 210 -11.50 -23.08 17.66
C GLU A 210 -12.30 -23.14 18.97
N ALA A 211 -13.28 -22.25 19.14
CA ALA A 211 -14.15 -22.25 20.32
C ALA A 211 -15.00 -23.51 20.44
N ALA A 212 -15.44 -24.11 19.32
CA ALA A 212 -16.18 -25.36 19.32
C ALA A 212 -15.32 -26.61 19.59
N LEU A 213 -13.99 -26.49 19.51
CA LEU A 213 -13.04 -27.57 19.78
C LEU A 213 -12.48 -27.52 21.22
N ARG A 214 -12.80 -26.47 21.99
CA ARG A 214 -12.43 -26.31 23.40
C ARG A 214 -13.63 -26.63 24.28
#